data_AF-A0A0C9V7C5-F1
#
_entry.id   AF-A0A0C9V7C5-F1
#
_cell.length_a   1.000
_cell.length_b   1.000
_cell.length_c   1.000
_cell.angle_alpha   90.00
_cell.angle_beta   90.00
_cell.angle_gamma   90.00
#
_symmetry.space_group_name_H-M   'P 1'
#
loop_
_entity.id
_entity.type
_entity.pdbx_description
1 polymer ?
#
loop_
_entity_poly.entity_id
_entity_poly.type
_entity_poly.pdbx_seq_one_letter_code
_entity_poly.pdbx_strand_id
1 'polypeptide(L)'
;KLRAAEWLGGAVREPTESYDDMGPIGEDSHWETFGRLHDYLLKAFPLIHAKLTLLKFNTYGLVYDWQGSDSDLKPLLLTENQDIVPVDPRTVDQWVHPPYLGYFETIRAD
;
A
#
# COMPACT_ATOMS: atom_id res chain seq x y z
N LYS A 1 13.28 -11.86 6.34
CA LYS A 1 11.97 -12.56 6.28
C LYS A 1 10.96 -11.89 7.22
N LEU A 2 11.18 -11.89 8.55
CA LEU A 2 10.25 -11.27 9.52
C LEU A 2 9.95 -9.79 9.25
N ARG A 3 10.97 -8.95 9.04
CA ARG A 3 10.78 -7.52 8.73
C ARG A 3 9.94 -7.25 7.48
N ALA A 4 10.07 -8.08 6.44
CA ALA A 4 9.27 -7.93 5.23
C ALA A 4 7.81 -8.32 5.48
N ALA A 5 7.58 -9.36 6.30
CA ALA A 5 6.24 -9.75 6.72
C ALA A 5 5.59 -8.67 7.62
N GLU A 6 6.36 -8.05 8.51
CA GLU A 6 5.89 -6.91 9.31
C GLU A 6 5.52 -5.72 8.43
N TRP A 7 6.33 -5.41 7.42
CA TRP A 7 6.05 -4.35 6.46
C TRP A 7 4.78 -4.61 5.66
N LEU A 8 4.60 -5.82 5.15
CA LEU A 8 3.39 -6.20 4.42
C LEU A 8 2.17 -6.21 5.35
N GLY A 9 2.28 -6.79 6.54
CA GLY A 9 1.20 -6.84 7.51
C GLY A 9 0.76 -5.46 7.99
N GLY A 10 1.68 -4.49 8.09
CA GLY A 10 1.30 -3.11 8.37
C GLY A 10 0.56 -2.43 7.21
N ALA A 11 0.88 -2.74 5.95
CA ALA A 11 0.13 -2.25 4.80
C ALA A 11 -1.28 -2.88 4.74
N VAL A 12 -1.41 -4.18 5.01
CA VAL A 12 -2.71 -4.90 5.05
C VAL A 12 -3.67 -4.33 6.09
N ARG A 13 -3.17 -3.68 7.14
CA ARG A 13 -4.00 -3.04 8.18
C ARG A 13 -4.65 -1.73 7.73
N GLU A 14 -4.22 -1.18 6.60
CA GLU A 14 -4.83 0.01 5.99
C GLU A 14 -5.80 -0.44 4.89
N PRO A 15 -7.12 -0.45 5.13
CA PRO A 15 -8.09 -1.02 4.19
C PRO A 15 -8.32 -0.05 3.03
N THR A 16 -7.47 -0.14 2.00
CA THR A 16 -7.52 0.70 0.80
C THR A 16 -8.59 0.25 -0.20
N GLU A 17 -9.80 0.01 0.31
CA GLU A 17 -10.93 -0.46 -0.50
C GLU A 17 -11.38 0.61 -1.51
N SER A 18 -11.49 0.20 -2.78
CA SER A 18 -12.10 1.00 -3.85
C SER A 18 -13.49 0.47 -4.19
N TYR A 19 -14.44 1.37 -4.43
CA TYR A 19 -15.83 1.05 -4.78
C TYR A 19 -16.17 1.57 -6.19
N ASP A 20 -17.09 0.91 -6.90
CA ASP A 20 -17.49 1.29 -8.25
C ASP A 20 -18.18 2.68 -8.31
N ASP A 21 -18.74 3.14 -7.19
CA ASP A 21 -19.52 4.37 -7.07
C ASP A 21 -18.83 5.45 -6.22
N MET A 22 -17.51 5.36 -6.01
CA MET A 22 -16.76 6.39 -5.29
C MET A 22 -16.94 7.77 -5.92
N GLY A 23 -17.25 8.76 -5.06
CA GLY A 23 -17.39 10.16 -5.47
C GLY A 23 -16.04 10.80 -5.81
N PRO A 24 -16.03 12.10 -6.19
CA PRO A 24 -14.80 12.83 -6.44
C PRO A 24 -13.85 12.87 -5.24
N ILE A 25 -12.55 12.96 -5.53
CA ILE A 25 -11.51 13.14 -4.51
C ILE A 25 -11.75 14.44 -3.74
N GLY A 26 -11.76 14.35 -2.41
CA GLY A 26 -12.02 15.48 -1.50
C GLY A 26 -13.49 15.67 -1.13
N GLU A 27 -14.39 14.91 -1.77
CA GLU A 27 -15.82 14.89 -1.44
C GLU A 27 -16.23 13.55 -0.81
N ASP A 28 -15.63 12.44 -1.27
CA ASP A 28 -15.85 11.11 -0.72
C ASP A 28 -14.75 10.72 0.29
N SER A 29 -15.15 10.42 1.53
CA SER A 29 -14.23 10.02 2.61
C SER A 29 -13.57 8.67 2.37
N HIS A 30 -14.09 7.81 1.49
CA HIS A 30 -13.45 6.52 1.18
C HIS A 30 -12.03 6.72 0.64
N TRP A 31 -11.75 7.84 -0.03
CA TRP A 31 -10.39 8.17 -0.50
C TRP A 31 -9.37 8.39 0.63
N GLU A 32 -9.80 8.76 1.85
CA GLU A 32 -8.89 9.10 2.95
C GLU A 32 -8.03 7.91 3.40
N THR A 33 -8.47 6.68 3.11
CA THR A 33 -7.72 5.45 3.42
C THR A 33 -6.34 5.41 2.75
N PHE A 34 -6.22 5.92 1.53
CA PHE A 34 -4.94 5.99 0.82
C PHE A 34 -3.96 6.94 1.51
N GLY A 35 -4.47 8.00 2.16
CA GLY A 35 -3.66 8.88 3.00
C GLY A 35 -3.02 8.13 4.17
N ARG A 36 -3.77 7.23 4.82
CA ARG A 36 -3.24 6.40 5.92
C ARG A 36 -2.17 5.42 5.43
N LEU A 37 -2.40 4.78 4.27
CA LEU A 37 -1.37 3.93 3.65
C LEU A 37 -0.10 4.74 3.32
N HIS A 38 -0.23 5.96 2.79
CA HIS A 38 0.91 6.81 2.51
C HIS A 38 1.69 7.20 3.77
N ASP A 39 1.00 7.53 4.87
CA ASP A 39 1.62 7.80 6.17
C ASP A 39 2.35 6.57 6.71
N TYR A 40 1.79 5.39 6.49
CA TYR A 40 2.44 4.12 6.82
C TYR A 40 3.70 3.91 5.97
N LEU A 41 3.63 4.08 4.65
CA LEU A 41 4.78 3.93 3.74
C LEU A 41 5.92 4.89 4.09
N LEU A 42 5.60 6.14 4.46
CA LEU A 42 6.58 7.12 4.91
C LEU A 42 7.34 6.65 6.16
N LYS A 43 6.63 6.06 7.13
CA LYS A 43 7.21 5.52 8.37
C LYS A 43 7.98 4.23 8.12
N ALA A 44 7.47 3.34 7.27
CA ALA A 44 8.02 2.02 7.01
C ALA A 44 9.30 2.09 6.14
N PHE A 45 9.35 3.03 5.20
CA PHE A 45 10.43 3.18 4.21
C PHE A 45 11.04 4.60 4.23
N PRO A 46 11.65 5.02 5.36
CA PRO A 46 12.18 6.37 5.51
C PRO A 46 13.33 6.67 4.54
N LEU A 47 14.14 5.66 4.18
CA LEU A 47 15.23 5.84 3.23
C LEU A 47 14.73 6.06 1.81
N ILE A 48 13.64 5.42 1.40
CA ILE A 48 13.02 5.65 0.09
C ILE A 48 12.58 7.10 0.00
N HIS A 49 11.82 7.58 1.00
CA HIS A 49 11.33 8.96 1.04
C HIS A 49 12.42 10.02 1.21
N ALA A 50 13.56 9.65 1.81
CA ALA A 50 14.70 10.57 1.99
C ALA A 50 15.65 10.62 0.79
N LYS A 51 15.65 9.61 -0.08
CA LYS A 51 16.64 9.46 -1.17
C LYS A 51 16.04 9.58 -2.56
N LEU A 52 14.78 9.22 -2.74
CA LEU A 52 14.09 9.30 -4.02
C LEU A 52 13.23 10.57 -4.05
N THR A 53 12.99 11.07 -5.25
CA THR A 53 12.05 12.17 -5.45
C THR A 53 10.64 11.59 -5.51
N LEU A 54 9.77 12.01 -4.59
CA LEU A 54 8.36 11.62 -4.62
C LEU A 54 7.54 12.66 -5.37
N LEU A 55 6.90 12.23 -6.46
CA LEU A 55 5.90 13.00 -7.21
C LEU A 55 4.52 12.46 -6.88
N LYS A 56 3.56 13.36 -6.59
CA LYS A 56 2.16 13.00 -6.34
C LYS A 56 1.29 13.45 -7.50
N PHE A 57 0.43 12.55 -7.98
CA PHE A 57 -0.50 12.79 -9.09
C PHE A 57 -1.93 12.51 -8.65
N ASN A 58 -2.88 13.36 -9.07
CA ASN A 58 -4.32 13.21 -8.73
C ASN A 58 -4.55 12.89 -7.24
N THR A 59 -3.82 13.60 -6.35
CA THR A 59 -3.83 13.45 -4.89
C THR A 59 -3.19 12.16 -4.35
N TYR A 60 -3.59 10.98 -4.85
CA TYR A 60 -3.19 9.69 -4.27
C TYR A 60 -2.24 8.83 -5.11
N GLY A 61 -1.97 9.20 -6.37
CA GLY A 61 -0.96 8.53 -7.20
C GLY A 61 0.45 8.86 -6.73
N LEU A 62 1.29 7.85 -6.52
CA LEU A 62 2.68 8.01 -6.10
C LEU A 62 3.65 7.56 -7.21
N VAL A 63 4.60 8.43 -7.55
CA VAL A 63 5.75 8.08 -8.40
C VAL A 63 7.02 8.40 -7.64
N TYR A 64 7.82 7.37 -7.37
CA TYR A 64 9.14 7.52 -6.78
C TYR A 64 10.17 7.48 -7.90
N ASP A 65 10.79 8.62 -8.17
CA ASP A 65 11.88 8.73 -9.13
C ASP A 65 13.22 8.39 -8.45
N TRP A 66 13.82 7.29 -8.92
CA TRP A 66 15.14 6.83 -8.51
C TRP A 66 16.13 7.00 -9.64
N GLN A 67 16.81 8.15 -9.65
CA GLN A 67 17.84 8.45 -10.64
C GLN A 67 18.99 7.45 -10.56
N GLY A 68 19.20 6.70 -11.64
CA GLY A 68 20.33 5.80 -11.81
C GLY A 68 21.66 6.56 -11.95
N SER A 69 22.77 5.91 -11.61
CA SER A 69 24.11 6.49 -11.71
C SER A 69 24.64 6.58 -13.15
N ASP A 70 24.04 5.85 -14.08
CA ASP A 70 24.39 5.85 -15.51
C ASP A 70 23.19 6.35 -16.31
N SER A 71 23.32 7.55 -16.89
CA SER A 71 22.27 8.22 -17.64
C SER A 71 22.09 7.67 -19.06
N ASP A 72 22.99 6.82 -19.54
CA ASP A 72 22.92 6.27 -20.91
C ASP A 72 22.05 5.00 -20.96
N LEU A 73 21.73 4.42 -19.79
CA LEU A 73 20.82 3.29 -19.67
C LEU A 73 19.36 3.75 -19.77
N LYS A 74 18.52 2.90 -20.37
CA LYS A 74 17.07 3.13 -20.40
C LYS A 74 16.46 2.97 -19.00
N PRO A 75 15.45 3.78 -18.64
CA PRO A 75 14.76 3.64 -17.36
C PRO A 75 13.97 2.33 -17.29
N LEU A 76 13.86 1.78 -16.07
CA LEU A 76 12.93 0.69 -15.74
C LEU A 76 11.71 1.30 -15.04
N LEU A 77 10.50 0.94 -15.51
CA LEU A 77 9.26 1.29 -14.83
C LEU A 77 8.73 0.07 -14.08
N LEU A 78 8.50 0.24 -12.78
CA LEU A 78 7.79 -0.71 -11.93
C LEU A 78 6.46 -0.08 -11.53
N THR A 79 5.37 -0.79 -11.75
CA THR A 79 4.01 -0.31 -11.47
C THR A 79 3.30 -1.30 -10.57
N GLU A 80 2.58 -0.79 -9.59
CA GLU A 80 1.67 -1.55 -8.73
C GLU A 80 0.46 -0.66 -8.43
N ASN A 81 -0.65 -1.26 -8.03
CA ASN A 81 -1.79 -0.54 -7.48
C ASN A 81 -1.74 -0.53 -5.94
N GLN A 82 -2.49 0.38 -5.33
CA GLN A 82 -2.57 0.53 -3.88
C GLN A 82 -3.91 0.08 -3.32
N ASP A 83 -4.92 -0.03 -4.17
CA ASP A 83 -6.28 -0.34 -3.79
C ASP A 83 -6.57 -1.84 -3.76
N ILE A 84 -7.59 -2.20 -3.00
CA ILE A 84 -8.09 -3.56 -2.90
C ILE A 84 -9.60 -3.57 -3.15
N VAL A 85 -10.11 -4.76 -3.46
CA VAL A 85 -11.56 -4.99 -3.50
C VAL A 85 -12.14 -4.95 -2.06
N PRO A 86 -13.33 -4.37 -1.87
CA PRO A 86 -13.98 -4.37 -0.56
C PRO A 86 -14.26 -5.78 -0.05
N VAL A 87 -14.10 -6.00 1.25
CA VAL A 87 -14.49 -7.27 1.87
C VAL A 87 -16.01 -7.36 1.90
N ASP A 88 -16.57 -8.47 1.43
CA ASP A 88 -18.01 -8.71 1.57
C ASP A 88 -18.36 -8.91 3.07
N PRO A 89 -19.14 -8.00 3.68
CA PRO A 89 -19.44 -8.04 5.11
C PRO A 89 -20.19 -9.30 5.53
N ARG A 90 -20.84 -9.99 4.59
CA ARG A 90 -21.58 -11.25 4.83
C ARG A 90 -20.68 -12.47 4.97
N THR A 91 -19.39 -12.31 4.68
CA THR A 91 -18.42 -13.42 4.67
C THR A 91 -17.34 -13.27 5.73
N VAL A 92 -17.34 -12.18 6.50
CA VAL A 92 -16.28 -11.87 7.49
C VAL A 92 -16.13 -12.99 8.52
N ASP A 93 -17.22 -13.63 8.92
CA ASP A 93 -17.25 -14.76 9.85
C ASP A 93 -16.67 -16.06 9.28
N GLN A 94 -16.47 -16.13 7.96
CA GLN A 94 -15.88 -17.27 7.26
C GLN A 94 -14.35 -17.17 7.18
N TRP A 95 -13.77 -16.01 7.49
CA TRP A 95 -12.31 -15.83 7.49
C TRP A 95 -11.68 -16.46 8.73
N VAL A 96 -10.61 -17.24 8.54
CA VAL A 96 -9.83 -17.82 9.66
C VAL A 96 -9.18 -16.73 10.52
N HIS A 97 -8.74 -15.64 9.88
CA HIS A 97 -8.24 -14.43 10.53
C HIS A 97 -8.93 -13.20 9.92
N PRO A 98 -9.27 -12.17 10.72
CA PRO A 98 -9.89 -10.96 10.18
C PRO A 98 -9.08 -10.36 9.02
N PRO A 99 -9.74 -9.88 7.95
CA PRO A 99 -9.13 -9.54 6.66
C PRO A 99 -8.00 -8.50 6.78
N TYR A 100 -8.16 -7.53 7.68
CA TYR A 100 -7.20 -6.44 7.89
C TYR A 100 -6.29 -6.64 9.10
N LEU A 101 -6.19 -7.86 9.66
CA LEU A 101 -5.33 -8.11 10.83
C LEU A 101 -3.83 -8.01 10.48
N GLY A 102 -3.48 -8.26 9.21
CA GLY A 102 -2.08 -8.40 8.80
C GLY A 102 -1.40 -9.56 9.54
N TYR A 103 -2.14 -10.66 9.74
CA TYR A 103 -1.65 -11.84 10.46
C TYR A 103 -0.57 -12.55 9.65
N PHE A 104 0.54 -12.86 10.31
CA PHE A 104 1.65 -13.61 9.73
C PHE A 104 1.98 -14.79 10.62
N GLU A 105 1.86 -15.99 10.08
CA GLU A 105 2.22 -17.23 10.76
C GLU A 105 3.57 -17.75 10.23
N THR A 106 4.48 -18.07 11.14
CA THR A 106 5.67 -18.85 10.79
C THR A 106 5.34 -20.32 10.97
N ILE A 107 5.16 -21.06 9.87
CA ILE A 107 5.18 -22.53 9.95
C ILE A 107 6.60 -22.92 10.37
N ARG A 108 6.77 -23.30 11.64
CA ARG A 108 7.92 -24.12 12.03
C ARG A 108 7.56 -25.54 11.60
N ALA A 109 8.20 -26.02 10.54
CA ALA A 109 8.33 -27.44 10.33
C ALA A 109 9.22 -27.96 11.47
N ASP A 110 8.61 -28.64 12.42
CA ASP A 110 9.28 -29.66 13.22
C ASP A 110 9.57 -30.90 12.36
#